data_AF-A0ABD3XQ73-F1
#
_entry.id   AF-A0ABD3XQ73-F1
#
_cell.length_a   1.000
_cell.length_b   1.000
_cell.length_c   1.000
_cell.angle_alpha   90.00
_cell.angle_beta   90.00
_cell.angle_gamma   90.00
#
_symmetry.space_group_name_H-M   'P 1'
#
loop_
_entity.id
_entity.type
_entity.pdbx_description
1 polymer ?
#
loop_
_entity_poly.entity_id
_entity_poly.type
_entity_poly.pdbx_seq_one_letter_code
_entity_poly.pdbx_strand_id
1 'polypeptide(L)'
;GDPTPEISYEDLNASDKGWLSYIGDYGICLIKGAPTEKRAPAQRTRYGDAFDVVQEYKPSHVAYSHFKLPLHIDYLYQDDAPGLQFLHCLR
;
A
#
# COMPACT_ATOMS: atom_id res chain seq x y z
N GLY A 1 -2.58 19.22 11.01
CA GLY A 1 -3.11 18.67 9.76
C GLY A 1 -4.30 17.81 10.10
N ASP A 2 -5.20 17.61 9.14
CA ASP A 2 -6.35 16.74 9.33
C ASP A 2 -5.91 15.31 9.66
N PRO A 3 -6.66 14.58 10.49
CA PRO A 3 -6.35 13.19 10.80
C PRO A 3 -6.41 12.34 9.52
N THR A 4 -5.47 11.41 9.37
CA THR A 4 -5.56 10.38 8.32
C THR A 4 -6.87 9.62 8.49
N PRO A 5 -7.68 9.45 7.43
CA PRO A 5 -8.93 8.71 7.55
C PRO A 5 -8.64 7.22 7.81
N GLU A 6 -9.38 6.65 8.75
CA GLU A 6 -9.19 5.28 9.24
C GLU A 6 -10.47 4.46 9.14
N ILE A 7 -10.33 3.16 8.92
CA ILE A 7 -11.43 2.19 8.93
C ILE A 7 -10.96 0.85 9.51
N SER A 8 -11.83 0.12 10.20
CA SER A 8 -11.52 -1.25 10.63
C SER A 8 -11.62 -2.22 9.45
N TYR A 9 -10.84 -3.30 9.47
CA TYR A 9 -10.91 -4.35 8.45
C TYR A 9 -12.30 -5.00 8.42
N GLU A 10 -12.94 -5.16 9.57
CA GLU A 10 -14.28 -5.73 9.72
C GLU A 10 -15.35 -4.86 9.05
N ASP A 11 -15.14 -3.54 9.05
CA ASP A 11 -16.09 -2.56 8.49
C ASP A 11 -15.84 -2.24 7.01
N LEU A 12 -14.82 -2.83 6.36
CA LEU A 12 -14.48 -2.52 4.96
C LEU A 12 -15.65 -2.67 3.99
N ASN A 13 -16.54 -3.63 4.27
CA ASN A 13 -17.73 -3.94 3.47
C ASN A 13 -19.04 -3.49 4.15
N ALA A 14 -18.98 -2.83 5.31
CA ALA A 14 -20.16 -2.40 6.04
C ALA A 14 -20.90 -1.23 5.35
N SER A 15 -20.26 -0.58 4.36
CA SER A 15 -20.90 0.40 3.48
C SER A 15 -20.31 0.34 2.08
N ASP A 16 -21.11 0.68 1.07
CA ASP A 16 -20.71 0.67 -0.35
C ASP A 16 -19.60 1.69 -0.70
N LYS A 17 -19.16 2.52 0.25
CA LYS A 17 -18.30 3.68 -0.03
C LYS A 17 -17.12 3.88 0.91
N GLY A 18 -17.05 3.21 2.07
CA GLY A 18 -16.18 3.61 3.19
C GLY A 18 -14.72 3.93 2.83
N TRP A 19 -13.93 2.93 2.44
CA TRP A 19 -12.49 3.14 2.19
C TRP A 19 -12.23 3.80 0.82
N LEU A 20 -13.04 3.52 -0.20
CA LEU A 20 -12.88 4.11 -1.53
C LEU A 20 -13.19 5.60 -1.54
N SER A 21 -14.17 6.07 -0.77
CA SER A 21 -14.43 7.51 -0.62
C SER A 21 -13.26 8.20 0.06
N TYR A 22 -12.67 7.58 1.09
CA TYR A 22 -11.48 8.16 1.74
C TYR A 22 -10.28 8.28 0.78
N ILE A 23 -10.07 7.28 -0.07
CA ILE A 23 -9.08 7.39 -1.14
C ILE A 23 -9.42 8.51 -2.11
N GLY A 24 -10.68 8.65 -2.53
CA GLY A 24 -11.11 9.71 -3.44
C GLY A 24 -10.98 11.14 -2.87
N ASP A 25 -11.32 11.31 -1.59
CA ASP A 25 -11.36 12.63 -0.93
C ASP A 25 -9.98 13.05 -0.37
N TYR A 26 -9.20 12.10 0.14
CA TYR A 26 -7.95 12.37 0.87
C TYR A 26 -6.69 11.76 0.22
N GLY A 27 -6.84 10.88 -0.78
CA GLY A 27 -5.73 10.18 -1.42
C GLY A 27 -5.09 9.05 -0.59
N ILE A 28 -5.57 8.82 0.63
CA ILE A 28 -5.04 7.80 1.55
C ILE A 28 -6.14 7.29 2.48
N CYS A 29 -6.04 6.03 2.92
CA CYS A 29 -6.87 5.45 3.97
C CYS A 29 -6.06 4.43 4.76
N LEU A 30 -6.13 4.48 6.10
CA LEU A 30 -5.51 3.49 6.98
C LEU A 30 -6.52 2.43 7.40
N ILE A 31 -6.26 1.18 7.03
CA ILE A 31 -7.08 0.03 7.42
C ILE A 31 -6.45 -0.62 8.66
N LYS A 32 -7.22 -0.73 9.75
CA LYS A 32 -6.78 -1.32 11.03
C LYS A 32 -7.36 -2.72 11.25
N GLY A 33 -6.58 -3.60 11.89
CA GLY A 33 -7.04 -4.96 12.22
C GLY A 33 -7.10 -5.92 11.02
N ALA A 34 -6.33 -5.65 9.97
CA ALA A 34 -6.26 -6.56 8.82
C ALA A 34 -5.60 -7.90 9.22
N PRO A 35 -6.12 -9.04 8.73
CA PRO A 35 -5.54 -10.36 8.99
C PRO A 35 -4.21 -10.54 8.27
N THR A 36 -3.21 -11.09 8.97
CA THR A 36 -1.81 -11.17 8.52
C THR A 36 -1.57 -12.05 7.29
N GLU A 37 -2.46 -12.99 7.03
CA GLU A 37 -2.37 -13.99 5.97
C GLU A 37 -3.12 -13.58 4.70
N LYS A 38 -3.89 -12.48 4.73
CA LYS A 38 -4.62 -12.01 3.54
C LYS A 38 -3.86 -10.91 2.81
N ARG A 39 -4.02 -10.94 1.49
CA ARG A 39 -3.52 -9.93 0.57
C ARG A 39 -4.70 -9.25 -0.11
N ALA A 40 -4.57 -7.94 -0.35
CA ALA A 40 -5.49 -7.23 -1.22
C ALA A 40 -5.34 -7.71 -2.67
N PRO A 41 -6.39 -7.65 -3.50
CA PRO A 41 -6.26 -7.82 -4.94
C PRO A 41 -5.25 -6.83 -5.51
N ALA A 42 -4.37 -7.28 -6.39
CA ALA A 42 -3.30 -6.46 -6.94
C ALA A 42 -3.15 -6.64 -8.45
N GLN A 43 -2.76 -5.56 -9.14
CA GLN A 43 -2.30 -5.63 -10.52
C GLN A 43 -0.92 -6.27 -10.55
N ARG A 44 -0.74 -7.28 -11.40
CA ARG A 44 0.57 -7.92 -11.57
C ARG A 44 1.56 -6.94 -12.19
N THR A 45 2.75 -6.85 -11.59
CA THR A 45 3.86 -6.03 -12.09
C THR A 45 5.11 -6.88 -12.34
N ARG A 46 6.24 -6.27 -12.72
CA ARG A 46 7.54 -6.97 -12.79
C ARG A 46 8.03 -7.51 -11.44
N TYR A 47 7.49 -7.01 -10.32
CA TYR A 47 7.74 -7.54 -8.98
C TYR A 47 6.77 -8.68 -8.59
N GLY A 48 5.88 -9.09 -9.49
CA GLY A 48 4.83 -10.07 -9.22
C GLY A 48 3.52 -9.42 -8.79
N ASP A 49 2.66 -10.21 -8.15
CA ASP A 49 1.36 -9.76 -7.63
C ASP A 49 1.50 -9.04 -6.26
N ALA A 50 2.58 -9.32 -5.54
CA ALA A 50 2.97 -8.65 -4.30
C ALA A 50 4.48 -8.83 -4.09
N PHE A 51 5.08 -7.95 -3.28
CA PHE A 51 6.48 -8.01 -2.90
C PHE A 51 6.65 -7.67 -1.43
N ASP A 52 7.66 -8.25 -0.79
CA ASP A 52 7.96 -8.03 0.62
C ASP A 52 9.02 -6.92 0.76
N VAL A 53 8.69 -5.88 1.53
CA VAL A 53 9.62 -4.76 1.79
C VAL A 53 10.42 -5.09 3.05
N VAL A 54 11.51 -5.84 2.85
CA VAL A 54 12.42 -6.28 3.92
C VAL A 54 13.86 -5.89 3.59
N GLN A 55 14.69 -5.73 4.63
CA GLN A 55 16.08 -5.37 4.44
C GLN A 55 16.89 -6.55 3.87
N GLU A 56 17.56 -6.33 2.74
CA GLU A 56 18.45 -7.29 2.08
C GLU A 56 19.93 -6.89 2.25
N TYR A 57 20.84 -7.86 2.27
CA TYR A 57 22.30 -7.61 2.39
C TYR A 57 22.89 -6.92 1.15
N LYS A 58 22.39 -7.26 -0.04
CA LYS A 58 22.78 -6.66 -1.33
C LYS A 58 21.50 -6.29 -2.09
N PRO A 59 20.83 -5.20 -1.68
CA PRO A 59 19.50 -4.90 -2.16
C PRO A 59 19.51 -4.57 -3.65
N SER A 60 18.63 -5.22 -4.40
CA SER A 60 18.42 -4.92 -5.83
C SER A 60 17.62 -3.63 -6.05
N HIS A 61 16.93 -3.14 -5.01
CA HIS A 61 16.14 -1.91 -5.01
C HIS A 61 16.29 -1.17 -3.68
N VAL A 62 16.25 0.17 -3.69
CA VAL A 62 16.43 0.98 -2.48
C VAL A 62 15.38 0.73 -1.40
N ALA A 63 14.18 0.28 -1.80
CA ALA A 63 13.12 -0.13 -0.87
C ALA A 63 13.53 -1.30 0.04
N TYR A 64 14.51 -2.12 -0.36
CA TYR A 64 15.02 -3.26 0.41
C TYR A 64 16.29 -2.92 1.19
N SER A 65 16.58 -1.63 1.37
CA SER A 65 17.77 -1.15 2.08
C SER A 65 17.42 -0.53 3.44
N HIS A 66 18.44 -0.24 4.25
CA HIS A 66 18.29 0.50 5.50
C HIS A 66 18.29 2.03 5.29
N PHE A 67 18.42 2.50 4.06
CA PHE A 67 18.46 3.93 3.76
C PHE A 67 17.06 4.53 3.80
N LYS A 68 16.99 5.80 4.20
CA LYS A 68 15.74 6.57 4.20
C LYS A 68 15.21 6.71 2.77
N LEU A 69 13.95 6.35 2.56
CA LEU A 69 13.22 6.64 1.33
C LEU A 69 12.75 8.11 1.37
N PRO A 70 13.17 8.97 0.43
CA PRO A 70 12.58 10.31 0.28
C PRO A 70 11.13 10.20 -0.21
N LEU A 71 10.39 11.31 -0.24
CA LEU A 71 9.06 11.32 -0.87
C LEU A 71 9.19 10.93 -2.35
N HIS A 72 8.38 9.97 -2.79
CA HIS A 72 8.40 9.43 -4.14
C HIS A 72 7.03 8.87 -4.52
N ILE A 73 6.85 8.59 -5.82
CA ILE A 73 5.75 7.82 -6.36
C ILE A 73 6.37 6.56 -6.98
N ASP A 74 5.80 5.40 -6.68
CA ASP A 74 6.26 4.14 -7.27
C ASP A 74 5.98 4.13 -8.79
N TYR A 75 6.86 3.49 -9.56
CA TYR A 75 6.66 3.28 -11.00
C TYR A 75 6.55 4.56 -11.87
N LEU A 76 7.12 5.70 -11.43
CA LEU A 76 7.12 7.01 -12.14
C LEU A 76 7.37 6.99 -13.66
N TYR A 77 8.11 6.01 -14.19
CA TYR A 77 8.53 5.94 -15.60
C TYR A 77 7.84 4.83 -16.39
N GLN A 78 6.78 4.22 -15.84
CA GLN A 78 6.05 3.14 -16.49
C GLN A 78 4.68 3.65 -16.93
N ASP A 79 4.33 3.39 -18.19
CA ASP A 79 3.05 3.84 -18.77
C ASP A 79 1.84 3.19 -18.08
N ASP A 80 2.05 2.06 -17.40
CA ASP A 80 1.07 1.28 -16.65
C ASP A 80 1.23 1.42 -15.12
N ALA A 81 1.78 2.55 -14.66
CA ALA A 81 1.95 2.83 -13.23
C ALA A 81 0.64 2.59 -12.45
N PRO A 82 0.68 1.85 -11.33
CA PRO A 82 -0.52 1.48 -10.59
C PRO A 82 -1.20 2.72 -10.00
N GLY A 83 -2.51 2.84 -10.18
CA GLY A 83 -3.30 3.96 -9.64
C GLY A 83 -3.51 3.91 -8.13
N LEU A 84 -3.41 2.72 -7.51
CA LEU A 84 -3.53 2.51 -6.07
C LEU A 84 -2.37 1.65 -5.57
N GLN A 85 -1.83 1.99 -4.41
CA GLN A 85 -0.79 1.23 -3.73
C GLN A 85 -1.28 0.75 -2.36
N PHE A 86 -1.15 -0.56 -2.12
CA PHE A 86 -1.46 -1.17 -0.82
C PHE A 86 -0.16 -1.51 -0.10
N LEU A 87 -0.02 -1.05 1.15
CA LEU A 87 1.07 -1.44 2.04
C LEU A 87 0.48 -2.10 3.29
N HIS A 88 0.83 -3.36 3.51
CA HIS A 88 0.38 -4.14 4.66
C HIS A 88 1.55 -4.33 5.62
N CYS A 89 1.50 -3.66 6.77
CA CYS A 89 2.53 -3.78 7.79
C CYS A 89 2.48 -5.18 8.42
N LEU A 90 3.49 -5.99 8.11
CA LEU A 90 3.74 -7.28 8.73
C LEU A 90 4.98 -7.17 9.63
N ARG A 91 5.59 -8.31 9.97
CA ARG A 91 6.77 -8.40 10.85
C ARG A 91 8.07 -8.36 10.05
#